data_AF-A0A1F9YZ95-F1
#
_entry.id   AF-A0A1F9YZ95-F1
#
_cell.length_a   1.000
_cell.length_b   1.000
_cell.length_c   1.000
_cell.angle_alpha   90.00
_cell.angle_beta   90.00
_cell.angle_gamma   90.00
#
_symmetry.space_group_name_H-M   'P 1'
#
loop_
_entity.id
_entity.type
_entity.pdbx_description
1 polymer ?
#
loop_
_entity_poly.entity_id
_entity_poly.type
_entity_poly.pdbx_seq_one_letter_code
_entity_poly.pdbx_strand_id
1 'polypeptide(L)'
;MNKNDKIYVAGHKGLVGSAILRRLEKDRYKNIITKEHAELDLCDQYQVKAFFEREKPKYVFLAAAKVGGVFANNTYRADYIYENLIIQSNVIHHSFLNEVSKLLFLNSADAYPKDHQKCAKEEDLLKGPLEPTCEPFATAKIAGIKMCESYNRQYGTDFIVVTAPNVYGPHQHYDILNAQVLPSLVKKFHEAKIAGSKEVVIWGSGGAVRDFLFVDDLADACIFLMNNSSGCDSFNTGTGKGHTILELAETIKKVIGFKGRILFDKTKPEGVSKKLLDISKIRSLGWKSKTKLEDGVKNSYSSFLDELDKKEVRVSKILNIKICDKDIIALNRLKSIKKTISVSVQPDNYKNKIVVKPWGHEFLVFENEKTAVWLLYIEKGNSTSMHCHPQKKTSLIILSGKAMSNTFQSKNYLKGGDTIIIEKGVFHSTKVLSDNGLFMLEIESPPIKTDLVRLEDRYGRETSGYEGIAEMETKNLTEYGYFSFDESDCYKKYIKETERFIVKFEVFPDNKEFQKHFETNENGLYTSCRGKLMDKENNIVLNLADTQKTYSLSNVKKIHISEKTVLLKTITKDK
;
A
#
# COMPACT_ATOMS: atom_id res chain seq x y z
N MET A 1 -21.85 -29.46 -4.20
CA MET A 1 -21.74 -28.90 -2.84
C MET A 1 -23.14 -28.70 -2.26
N ASN A 2 -23.39 -29.04 -1.00
CA ASN A 2 -24.69 -28.75 -0.36
C ASN A 2 -24.72 -27.35 0.24
N LYS A 3 -25.92 -26.74 0.30
CA LYS A 3 -26.11 -25.34 0.73
C LYS A 3 -25.79 -25.08 2.21
N ASN A 4 -25.86 -26.10 3.05
CA ASN A 4 -25.65 -26.00 4.50
C ASN A 4 -24.25 -26.45 4.94
N ASP A 5 -23.44 -27.00 4.03
CA ASP A 5 -22.08 -27.44 4.32
C ASP A 5 -21.18 -26.23 4.61
N LYS A 6 -20.20 -26.39 5.53
CA LYS A 6 -19.22 -25.35 5.85
C LYS A 6 -18.27 -25.11 4.68
N ILE A 7 -18.15 -23.87 4.22
CA ILE A 7 -17.28 -23.46 3.11
C ILE A 7 -16.29 -22.43 3.61
N TYR A 8 -15.00 -22.72 3.55
CA TYR A 8 -13.96 -21.73 3.84
C TYR A 8 -13.50 -21.03 2.56
N VAL A 9 -13.52 -19.70 2.55
CA VAL A 9 -12.98 -18.88 1.45
C VAL A 9 -11.72 -18.17 1.94
N ALA A 10 -10.55 -18.76 1.68
CA ALA A 10 -9.26 -18.15 2.01
C ALA A 10 -9.03 -16.93 1.10
N GLY A 11 -8.70 -15.77 1.68
CA GLY A 11 -8.48 -14.55 0.91
C GLY A 11 -9.77 -13.85 0.48
N HIS A 12 -10.85 -13.98 1.25
CA HIS A 12 -12.18 -13.43 0.95
C HIS A 12 -12.25 -11.90 0.68
N LYS A 13 -11.29 -11.11 1.17
CA LYS A 13 -11.18 -9.66 0.86
C LYS A 13 -10.44 -9.35 -0.44
N GLY A 14 -9.74 -10.32 -1.01
CA GLY A 14 -9.05 -10.16 -2.29
C GLY A 14 -10.04 -10.10 -3.46
N LEU A 15 -9.56 -9.70 -4.64
CA LEU A 15 -10.35 -9.63 -5.87
C LEU A 15 -11.19 -10.89 -6.10
N VAL A 16 -10.52 -12.05 -6.26
CA VAL A 16 -11.19 -13.31 -6.58
C VAL A 16 -11.98 -13.86 -5.40
N GLY A 17 -11.42 -13.81 -4.18
CA GLY A 17 -12.10 -14.29 -2.97
C GLY A 17 -13.40 -13.55 -2.69
N SER A 18 -13.44 -12.24 -2.89
CA SER A 18 -14.66 -11.44 -2.69
C SER A 18 -15.73 -11.78 -3.73
N ALA A 19 -15.32 -12.06 -4.98
CA ALA A 19 -16.25 -12.48 -6.03
C ALA A 19 -16.83 -13.87 -5.78
N ILE A 20 -16.00 -14.82 -5.30
CA ILE A 20 -16.46 -16.14 -4.85
C ILE A 20 -17.47 -15.99 -3.71
N LEU A 21 -17.19 -15.14 -2.72
CA LEU A 21 -18.10 -14.86 -1.61
C LEU A 21 -19.45 -14.33 -2.12
N ARG A 22 -19.46 -13.27 -2.93
CA ARG A 22 -20.68 -12.72 -3.54
C ARG A 22 -21.45 -13.78 -4.34
N ARG A 23 -20.74 -14.63 -5.09
CA ARG A 23 -21.34 -15.70 -5.89
C ARG A 23 -22.00 -16.77 -5.01
N LEU A 24 -21.36 -17.18 -3.92
CA LEU A 24 -21.89 -18.14 -2.94
C LEU A 24 -23.11 -17.57 -2.20
N GLU A 25 -23.05 -16.32 -1.78
CA GLU A 25 -24.16 -15.61 -1.11
C GLU A 25 -25.37 -15.48 -2.05
N LYS A 26 -25.15 -15.09 -3.31
CA LYS A 26 -26.18 -15.06 -4.35
C LYS A 26 -26.86 -16.42 -4.55
N ASP A 27 -26.08 -17.49 -4.41
CA ASP A 27 -26.55 -18.87 -4.46
C ASP A 27 -27.15 -19.39 -3.14
N ARG A 28 -27.25 -18.55 -2.11
CA ARG A 28 -27.83 -18.88 -0.80
C ARG A 28 -27.10 -20.01 -0.07
N TYR A 29 -25.78 -20.14 -0.23
CA TYR A 29 -24.97 -20.94 0.69
C TYR A 29 -24.94 -20.26 2.06
N LYS A 30 -25.18 -21.03 3.13
CA LYS A 30 -25.46 -20.45 4.46
C LYS A 30 -24.26 -20.40 5.41
N ASN A 31 -23.32 -21.33 5.24
CA ASN A 31 -22.26 -21.58 6.23
C ASN A 31 -20.89 -21.24 5.65
N ILE A 32 -20.68 -19.96 5.35
CA ILE A 32 -19.45 -19.46 4.74
C ILE A 32 -18.54 -18.93 5.86
N ILE A 33 -17.33 -19.45 5.91
CA ILE A 33 -16.30 -19.07 6.87
C ILE A 33 -15.31 -18.16 6.17
N THR A 34 -15.06 -17.03 6.80
CA THR A 34 -14.09 -16.03 6.34
C THR A 34 -13.19 -15.62 7.50
N LYS A 35 -11.92 -15.39 7.21
CA LYS A 35 -10.97 -14.81 8.17
C LYS A 35 -10.16 -13.71 7.52
N GLU A 36 -10.02 -12.60 8.23
CA GLU A 36 -9.10 -11.54 7.88
C GLU A 36 -7.66 -11.95 8.21
N HIS A 37 -6.69 -11.33 7.55
CA HIS A 37 -5.27 -11.61 7.80
C HIS A 37 -4.87 -11.36 9.26
N ALA A 38 -5.50 -10.39 9.93
CA ALA A 38 -5.27 -10.11 11.35
C ALA A 38 -5.87 -11.17 12.30
N GLU A 39 -6.85 -11.97 11.85
CA GLU A 39 -7.45 -13.05 12.63
C GLU A 39 -6.80 -14.41 12.35
N LEU A 40 -6.23 -14.58 11.16
CA LEU A 40 -5.60 -15.79 10.68
C LEU A 40 -4.52 -15.43 9.66
N ASP A 41 -3.27 -15.46 10.09
CA ASP A 41 -2.15 -15.40 9.17
C ASP A 41 -1.94 -16.78 8.53
N LEU A 42 -2.15 -16.87 7.21
CA LEU A 42 -1.99 -18.10 6.46
C LEU A 42 -0.52 -18.51 6.28
N CYS A 43 0.43 -17.61 6.57
CA CYS A 43 1.84 -17.94 6.68
C CYS A 43 2.19 -18.62 8.01
N ASP A 44 1.36 -18.48 9.05
CA ASP A 44 1.56 -19.11 10.35
C ASP A 44 0.91 -20.50 10.37
N GLN A 45 1.75 -21.54 10.33
CA GLN A 45 1.29 -22.92 10.32
C GLN A 45 0.47 -23.28 11.57
N TYR A 46 0.81 -22.75 12.75
CA TYR A 46 0.11 -23.06 13.99
C TYR A 46 -1.30 -22.47 13.98
N GLN A 47 -1.44 -21.22 13.53
CA GLN A 47 -2.75 -20.58 13.38
C GLN A 47 -3.62 -21.32 12.36
N VAL A 48 -3.05 -21.71 11.22
CA VAL A 48 -3.78 -22.49 10.19
C VAL A 48 -4.22 -23.84 10.74
N LYS A 49 -3.33 -24.57 11.43
CA LYS A 49 -3.65 -25.84 12.08
C LYS A 49 -4.85 -25.68 13.03
N ALA A 50 -4.74 -24.76 13.99
CA ALA A 50 -5.78 -24.51 14.99
C ALA A 50 -7.11 -24.08 14.37
N PHE A 51 -7.07 -23.31 13.28
CA PHE A 51 -8.25 -22.92 12.53
C PHE A 51 -8.96 -24.12 11.90
N PHE A 52 -8.25 -24.99 11.17
CA PHE A 52 -8.86 -26.14 10.51
C PHE A 52 -9.41 -27.17 11.52
N GLU A 53 -8.70 -27.42 12.61
CA GLU A 53 -9.14 -28.33 13.69
C GLU A 53 -10.43 -27.85 14.36
N ARG A 54 -10.58 -26.52 14.53
CA ARG A 54 -11.77 -25.91 15.13
C ARG A 54 -12.93 -25.82 14.16
N GLU A 55 -12.70 -25.28 12.96
CA GLU A 55 -13.77 -24.94 12.04
C GLU A 55 -14.28 -26.15 11.25
N LYS A 56 -13.38 -27.08 10.90
CA LYS A 56 -13.65 -28.27 10.07
C LYS A 56 -14.49 -27.95 8.82
N PRO A 57 -13.99 -27.10 7.91
CA PRO A 57 -14.71 -26.80 6.67
C PRO A 57 -14.85 -28.05 5.82
N LYS A 58 -15.97 -28.21 5.12
CA LYS A 58 -16.17 -29.31 4.17
C LYS A 58 -15.63 -28.97 2.78
N TYR A 59 -15.67 -27.69 2.43
CA TYR A 59 -15.19 -27.18 1.15
C TYR A 59 -14.24 -26.01 1.37
N VAL A 60 -13.18 -25.94 0.56
CA VAL A 60 -12.19 -24.85 0.62
C VAL A 60 -12.01 -24.21 -0.75
N PHE A 61 -12.10 -22.89 -0.80
CA PHE A 61 -11.62 -22.08 -1.92
C PHE A 61 -10.32 -21.38 -1.50
N LEU A 62 -9.19 -21.82 -2.05
CA LEU A 62 -7.89 -21.23 -1.78
C LEU A 62 -7.63 -20.07 -2.77
N ALA A 63 -8.21 -18.91 -2.47
CA ALA A 63 -8.05 -17.67 -3.24
C ALA A 63 -7.04 -16.69 -2.63
N ALA A 64 -6.45 -17.01 -1.48
CA ALA A 64 -5.38 -16.24 -0.86
C ALA A 64 -4.07 -16.42 -1.63
N ALA A 65 -3.42 -15.31 -1.95
CA ALA A 65 -2.12 -15.29 -2.62
C ALA A 65 -1.47 -13.91 -2.49
N LYS A 66 -0.15 -13.87 -2.54
CA LYS A 66 0.61 -12.64 -2.78
C LYS A 66 0.70 -12.40 -4.29
N VAL A 67 0.08 -11.33 -4.78
CA VAL A 67 -0.12 -11.04 -6.21
C VAL A 67 0.30 -9.61 -6.55
N GLY A 68 0.85 -9.40 -7.75
CA GLY A 68 1.18 -8.07 -8.27
C GLY A 68 1.66 -8.09 -9.72
N GLY A 69 2.00 -6.92 -10.24
CA GLY A 69 2.46 -6.71 -11.61
C GLY A 69 3.96 -6.99 -11.84
N VAL A 70 4.43 -6.67 -13.04
CA VAL A 70 5.82 -6.87 -13.50
C VAL A 70 6.84 -6.27 -12.52
N PHE A 71 6.63 -5.00 -12.12
CA PHE A 71 7.53 -4.32 -11.20
C PHE A 71 7.59 -5.04 -9.84
N ALA A 72 6.43 -5.35 -9.25
CA ALA A 72 6.38 -5.97 -7.93
C ALA A 72 7.03 -7.37 -7.91
N ASN A 73 6.82 -8.19 -8.95
CA ASN A 73 7.45 -9.50 -9.04
C ASN A 73 8.98 -9.41 -9.18
N ASN A 74 9.49 -8.42 -9.93
CA ASN A 74 10.93 -8.20 -10.07
C ASN A 74 11.58 -7.64 -8.81
N THR A 75 10.86 -6.80 -8.05
CA THR A 75 11.41 -6.16 -6.84
C THR A 75 11.34 -7.07 -5.62
N TYR A 76 10.22 -7.78 -5.41
CA TYR A 76 9.95 -8.53 -4.18
C TYR A 76 10.04 -10.05 -4.38
N ARG A 77 10.99 -10.52 -5.21
CA ARG A 77 11.10 -11.92 -5.67
C ARG A 77 10.99 -12.95 -4.55
N ALA A 78 11.70 -12.75 -3.44
CA ALA A 78 11.70 -13.64 -2.28
C ALA A 78 10.33 -13.71 -1.60
N ASP A 79 9.68 -12.56 -1.39
CA ASP A 79 8.35 -12.47 -0.76
C ASP A 79 7.30 -13.25 -1.59
N TYR A 80 7.34 -13.11 -2.92
CA TYR A 80 6.40 -13.81 -3.83
C TYR A 80 6.55 -15.33 -3.81
N ILE A 81 7.76 -15.86 -3.79
CA ILE A 81 7.96 -17.32 -3.71
C ILE A 81 7.63 -17.84 -2.32
N TYR A 82 8.15 -17.20 -1.27
CA TYR A 82 7.99 -17.65 0.11
C TYR A 82 6.53 -17.63 0.55
N GLU A 83 5.85 -16.47 0.49
CA GLU A 83 4.48 -16.34 1.01
C GLU A 83 3.53 -17.29 0.29
N ASN A 84 3.61 -17.40 -1.04
CA ASN A 84 2.74 -18.31 -1.79
C ASN A 84 3.01 -19.79 -1.47
N LEU A 85 4.27 -20.19 -1.30
CA LEU A 85 4.62 -21.56 -0.89
C LEU A 85 4.07 -21.88 0.50
N ILE A 86 4.22 -20.98 1.47
CA ILE A 86 3.76 -21.23 2.83
C ILE A 86 2.23 -21.25 2.90
N ILE A 87 1.55 -20.25 2.32
CA ILE A 87 0.09 -20.15 2.31
C ILE A 87 -0.54 -21.41 1.73
N GLN A 88 -0.10 -21.84 0.54
CA GLN A 88 -0.69 -23.00 -0.12
C GLN A 88 -0.34 -24.30 0.62
N SER A 89 0.88 -24.42 1.16
CA SER A 89 1.30 -25.64 1.86
C SER A 89 0.48 -25.84 3.13
N ASN A 90 0.34 -24.77 3.92
CA ASN A 90 -0.45 -24.80 5.14
C ASN A 90 -1.91 -25.13 4.84
N VAL A 91 -2.54 -24.44 3.88
CA VAL A 91 -3.97 -24.66 3.59
C VAL A 91 -4.23 -26.04 2.97
N ILE A 92 -3.44 -26.47 1.98
CA ILE A 92 -3.64 -27.78 1.33
C ILE A 92 -3.40 -28.92 2.34
N HIS A 93 -2.31 -28.87 3.10
CA HIS A 93 -1.99 -29.92 4.07
C HIS A 93 -3.04 -30.01 5.19
N HIS A 94 -3.46 -28.88 5.78
CA HIS A 94 -4.47 -28.89 6.83
C HIS A 94 -5.89 -29.15 6.32
N SER A 95 -6.15 -28.92 5.04
CA SER A 95 -7.39 -29.39 4.40
C SER A 95 -7.43 -30.91 4.34
N PHE A 96 -6.32 -31.57 3.98
CA PHE A 96 -6.21 -33.02 4.00
C PHE A 96 -6.35 -33.58 5.43
N LEU A 97 -5.57 -33.07 6.39
CA LEU A 97 -5.58 -33.57 7.77
C LEU A 97 -6.94 -33.46 8.47
N ASN A 98 -7.78 -32.53 8.02
CA ASN A 98 -9.12 -32.30 8.57
C ASN A 98 -10.24 -32.75 7.63
N GLU A 99 -9.93 -33.65 6.69
CA GLU A 99 -10.90 -34.36 5.86
C GLU A 99 -11.83 -33.43 5.05
N VAL A 100 -11.27 -32.31 4.56
CA VAL A 100 -11.98 -31.43 3.61
C VAL A 100 -12.37 -32.26 2.40
N SER A 101 -13.67 -32.34 2.11
CA SER A 101 -14.20 -33.18 1.04
C SER A 101 -13.74 -32.72 -0.34
N LYS A 102 -13.60 -31.41 -0.56
CA LYS A 102 -13.12 -30.85 -1.82
C LYS A 102 -12.46 -29.49 -1.65
N LEU A 103 -11.32 -29.29 -2.30
CA LEU A 103 -10.59 -28.02 -2.34
C LEU A 103 -10.43 -27.54 -3.77
N LEU A 104 -10.58 -26.24 -3.99
CA LEU A 104 -10.21 -25.56 -5.23
C LEU A 104 -9.00 -24.66 -4.99
N PHE A 105 -7.91 -24.93 -5.69
CA PHE A 105 -6.71 -24.09 -5.70
C PHE A 105 -6.68 -23.16 -6.92
N LEU A 106 -6.51 -21.86 -6.66
CA LEU A 106 -6.35 -20.86 -7.72
C LEU A 106 -4.89 -20.70 -8.14
N ASN A 107 -4.64 -21.07 -9.39
CA ASN A 107 -3.38 -20.94 -10.12
C ASN A 107 -3.41 -19.73 -11.08
N SER A 108 -2.24 -19.34 -11.59
CA SER A 108 -2.07 -18.26 -12.58
C SER A 108 -1.59 -18.82 -13.92
N ALA A 109 -2.01 -18.19 -15.02
CA ALA A 109 -1.45 -18.39 -16.36
C ALA A 109 0.08 -18.16 -16.43
N ASP A 110 0.65 -17.46 -15.45
CA ASP A 110 2.11 -17.30 -15.32
C ASP A 110 2.85 -18.61 -15.02
N ALA A 111 2.15 -19.66 -14.58
CA ALA A 111 2.71 -20.98 -14.36
C ALA A 111 3.10 -21.71 -15.67
N TYR A 112 2.58 -21.26 -16.82
CA TYR A 112 2.96 -21.85 -18.10
C TYR A 112 4.31 -21.32 -18.59
N PRO A 113 5.06 -22.15 -19.36
CA PRO A 113 6.29 -21.71 -20.00
C PRO A 113 6.15 -20.39 -20.78
N LYS A 114 7.23 -19.63 -20.91
CA LYS A 114 7.22 -18.33 -21.60
C LYS A 114 6.95 -18.46 -23.11
N ASP A 115 7.40 -19.56 -23.71
CA ASP A 115 7.39 -19.79 -25.16
C ASP A 115 6.20 -20.66 -25.55
N HIS A 116 5.07 -20.04 -25.88
CA HIS A 116 3.92 -20.71 -26.48
C HIS A 116 3.47 -19.97 -27.74
N GLN A 117 3.71 -20.57 -28.91
CA GLN A 117 3.17 -20.06 -30.17
C GLN A 117 1.63 -20.20 -30.25
N LYS A 118 1.08 -21.17 -29.50
CA LYS A 118 -0.35 -21.47 -29.40
C LYS A 118 -0.89 -21.08 -28.02
N CYS A 119 -2.21 -21.18 -27.84
CA CYS A 119 -2.80 -21.05 -26.51
C CYS A 119 -2.30 -22.21 -25.63
N ALA A 120 -1.89 -21.92 -24.40
CA ALA A 120 -1.34 -22.92 -23.49
C ALA A 120 -2.45 -23.87 -23.01
N LYS A 121 -2.24 -25.18 -23.16
CA LYS A 121 -3.13 -26.23 -22.65
C LYS A 121 -2.72 -26.65 -21.25
N GLU A 122 -3.62 -27.32 -20.52
CA GLU A 122 -3.35 -27.81 -19.18
C GLU A 122 -2.12 -28.73 -19.12
N GLU A 123 -1.91 -29.55 -20.16
CA GLU A 123 -0.77 -30.44 -20.31
C GLU A 123 0.57 -29.74 -20.56
N ASP A 124 0.59 -28.44 -20.89
CA ASP A 124 1.82 -27.71 -21.22
C ASP A 124 2.60 -27.21 -19.99
N LEU A 125 2.05 -27.46 -18.80
CA LEU A 125 2.72 -27.18 -17.54
C LEU A 125 4.08 -27.90 -17.48
N LEU A 126 5.12 -27.22 -17.00
CA LEU A 126 6.49 -27.75 -16.85
C LEU A 126 7.19 -28.21 -18.15
N LYS A 127 6.66 -27.92 -19.35
CA LYS A 127 7.29 -28.31 -20.63
C LYS A 127 8.38 -27.34 -21.14
N GLY A 128 8.75 -26.31 -20.38
CA GLY A 128 9.72 -25.31 -20.83
C GLY A 128 10.04 -24.25 -19.77
N PRO A 129 10.95 -23.31 -20.09
CA PRO A 129 11.37 -22.26 -19.17
C PRO A 129 10.23 -21.30 -18.84
N LEU A 130 10.21 -20.81 -17.60
CA LEU A 130 9.25 -19.79 -17.15
C LEU A 130 9.68 -18.39 -17.59
N GLU A 131 8.74 -17.44 -17.52
CA GLU A 131 9.03 -16.02 -17.75
C GLU A 131 9.86 -15.46 -16.57
N PRO A 132 11.10 -14.97 -16.78
CA PRO A 132 12.02 -14.59 -15.70
C PRO A 132 11.45 -13.56 -14.72
N THR A 133 10.59 -12.67 -15.22
CA THR A 133 9.98 -11.60 -14.43
C THR A 133 9.09 -12.14 -13.30
N CYS A 134 8.33 -13.19 -13.56
CA CYS A 134 7.37 -13.77 -12.62
C CYS A 134 7.74 -15.18 -12.15
N GLU A 135 8.93 -15.66 -12.52
CA GLU A 135 9.42 -17.02 -12.22
C GLU A 135 9.28 -17.43 -10.74
N PRO A 136 9.60 -16.60 -9.72
CA PRO A 136 9.43 -16.99 -8.31
C PRO A 136 7.96 -17.26 -7.94
N PHE A 137 7.06 -16.38 -8.38
CA PHE A 137 5.61 -16.53 -8.18
C PHE A 137 5.07 -17.74 -8.94
N ALA A 138 5.44 -17.89 -10.21
CA ALA A 138 5.04 -19.01 -11.05
C ALA A 138 5.51 -20.35 -10.47
N THR A 139 6.76 -20.42 -10.00
CA THR A 139 7.32 -21.62 -9.36
C THR A 139 6.52 -22.02 -8.11
N ALA A 140 6.21 -21.05 -7.24
CA ALA A 140 5.38 -21.31 -6.06
C ALA A 140 4.01 -21.86 -6.47
N LYS A 141 3.36 -21.25 -7.46
CA LYS A 141 2.05 -21.70 -7.95
C LYS A 141 2.09 -23.09 -8.59
N ILE A 142 3.13 -23.42 -9.36
CA ILE A 142 3.35 -24.78 -9.89
C ILE A 142 3.48 -25.79 -8.75
N ALA A 143 4.21 -25.47 -7.70
CA ALA A 143 4.31 -26.34 -6.53
C ALA A 143 2.93 -26.62 -5.92
N GLY A 144 2.03 -25.63 -5.87
CA GLY A 144 0.66 -25.81 -5.36
C GLY A 144 -0.18 -26.76 -6.22
N ILE A 145 -0.01 -26.69 -7.56
CA ILE A 145 -0.63 -27.65 -8.50
C ILE A 145 -0.14 -29.07 -8.19
N LYS A 146 1.19 -29.23 -8.02
CA LYS A 146 1.80 -30.52 -7.74
C LYS A 146 1.46 -31.05 -6.36
N MET A 147 1.22 -30.18 -5.38
CA MET A 147 0.65 -30.59 -4.10
C MET A 147 -0.74 -31.17 -4.31
N CYS A 148 -1.68 -30.44 -4.92
CA CYS A 148 -3.04 -30.94 -5.16
C CYS A 148 -3.02 -32.31 -5.88
N GLU A 149 -2.23 -32.42 -6.96
CA GLU A 149 -2.04 -33.69 -7.68
C GLU A 149 -1.51 -34.81 -6.77
N SER A 150 -0.49 -34.55 -5.97
CA SER A 150 0.15 -35.55 -5.10
C SER A 150 -0.78 -36.03 -3.99
N TYR A 151 -1.50 -35.11 -3.34
CA TYR A 151 -2.47 -35.47 -2.30
C TYR A 151 -3.61 -36.31 -2.88
N ASN A 152 -4.12 -35.96 -4.07
CA ASN A 152 -5.18 -36.73 -4.72
C ASN A 152 -4.69 -38.14 -5.08
N ARG A 153 -3.49 -38.28 -5.65
CA ARG A 153 -2.93 -39.59 -6.03
C ARG A 153 -2.62 -40.47 -4.83
N GLN A 154 -2.09 -39.89 -3.75
CA GLN A 154 -1.63 -40.65 -2.59
C GLN A 154 -2.75 -40.96 -1.60
N TYR A 155 -3.66 -40.02 -1.37
CA TYR A 155 -4.66 -40.09 -0.30
C TYR A 155 -6.12 -40.08 -0.80
N GLY A 156 -6.34 -40.01 -2.12
CA GLY A 156 -7.69 -40.02 -2.69
C GLY A 156 -8.49 -38.75 -2.42
N THR A 157 -7.83 -37.62 -2.12
CA THR A 157 -8.50 -36.32 -1.97
C THR A 157 -9.10 -35.83 -3.29
N ASP A 158 -10.05 -34.88 -3.22
CA ASP A 158 -10.61 -34.18 -4.39
C ASP A 158 -10.16 -32.72 -4.41
N PHE A 159 -8.87 -32.49 -4.67
CA PHE A 159 -8.29 -31.13 -4.74
C PHE A 159 -8.09 -30.74 -6.21
N ILE A 160 -8.95 -29.88 -6.72
CA ILE A 160 -8.94 -29.43 -8.11
C ILE A 160 -8.18 -28.12 -8.28
N VAL A 161 -7.68 -27.88 -9.49
CA VAL A 161 -6.91 -26.67 -9.82
C VAL A 161 -7.65 -25.85 -10.88
N VAL A 162 -7.75 -24.55 -10.65
CA VAL A 162 -8.28 -23.59 -11.62
C VAL A 162 -7.19 -22.59 -11.98
N THR A 163 -6.80 -22.55 -13.25
CA THR A 163 -5.82 -21.59 -13.77
C THR A 163 -6.54 -20.40 -14.38
N ALA A 164 -6.32 -19.23 -13.80
CA ALA A 164 -6.90 -17.98 -14.27
C ALA A 164 -5.94 -17.22 -15.22
N PRO A 165 -6.47 -16.47 -16.21
CA PRO A 165 -5.68 -15.55 -17.02
C PRO A 165 -5.50 -14.23 -16.23
N ASN A 166 -5.46 -13.08 -16.91
CA ASN A 166 -5.54 -11.80 -16.20
C ASN A 166 -6.96 -11.60 -15.70
N VAL A 167 -7.12 -11.34 -14.40
CA VAL A 167 -8.43 -11.18 -13.76
C VAL A 167 -8.61 -9.73 -13.35
N TYR A 168 -9.83 -9.20 -13.53
CA TYR A 168 -10.16 -7.84 -13.15
C TYR A 168 -11.62 -7.68 -12.72
N GLY A 169 -11.92 -6.69 -11.89
CA GLY A 169 -13.29 -6.41 -11.46
C GLY A 169 -13.41 -5.47 -10.27
N PRO A 170 -14.58 -5.44 -9.61
CA PRO A 170 -14.77 -4.73 -8.34
C PRO A 170 -13.82 -5.22 -7.24
N HIS A 171 -13.49 -4.33 -6.30
CA HIS A 171 -12.51 -4.59 -5.20
C HIS A 171 -11.08 -4.90 -5.67
N GLN A 172 -10.73 -4.48 -6.89
CA GLN A 172 -9.37 -4.55 -7.38
C GLN A 172 -8.46 -3.58 -6.59
N HIS A 173 -7.21 -3.99 -6.36
CA HIS A 173 -6.20 -3.05 -5.87
C HIS A 173 -5.62 -2.20 -7.01
N TYR A 174 -5.78 -0.87 -6.92
CA TYR A 174 -5.32 0.09 -7.92
C TYR A 174 -4.01 0.78 -7.49
N ASP A 175 -2.90 0.40 -8.13
CA ASP A 175 -1.59 1.04 -8.01
C ASP A 175 -0.93 1.15 -9.40
N ILE A 176 -0.23 2.26 -9.66
CA ILE A 176 0.38 2.53 -10.97
C ILE A 176 1.57 1.59 -11.27
N LEU A 177 2.33 1.21 -10.24
CA LEU A 177 3.57 0.45 -10.37
C LEU A 177 3.37 -1.01 -9.96
N ASN A 178 2.77 -1.24 -8.80
CA ASN A 178 2.70 -2.57 -8.18
C ASN A 178 1.55 -3.43 -8.71
N ALA A 179 0.48 -2.82 -9.23
CA ALA A 179 -0.67 -3.56 -9.70
C ALA A 179 -0.45 -4.17 -11.09
N GLN A 180 -1.32 -5.10 -11.45
CA GLN A 180 -1.37 -5.67 -12.79
C GLN A 180 -1.81 -4.62 -13.83
N VAL A 181 -1.66 -4.94 -15.12
CA VAL A 181 -1.78 -3.96 -16.21
C VAL A 181 -3.11 -3.20 -16.21
N LEU A 182 -4.25 -3.89 -16.05
CA LEU A 182 -5.57 -3.25 -16.11
C LEU A 182 -5.80 -2.25 -14.97
N PRO A 183 -5.65 -2.59 -13.67
CA PRO A 183 -5.79 -1.61 -12.59
C PRO A 183 -4.78 -0.47 -12.68
N SER A 184 -3.53 -0.75 -13.09
CA SER A 184 -2.53 0.31 -13.31
C SER A 184 -3.00 1.31 -14.37
N LEU A 185 -3.51 0.82 -15.50
CA LEU A 185 -4.03 1.66 -16.58
C LEU A 185 -5.28 2.43 -16.16
N VAL A 186 -6.25 1.80 -15.49
CA VAL A 186 -7.44 2.49 -14.97
C VAL A 186 -7.03 3.67 -14.08
N LYS A 187 -6.10 3.45 -13.15
CA LYS A 187 -5.60 4.51 -12.28
C LYS A 187 -4.88 5.61 -13.05
N LYS A 188 -3.96 5.26 -13.97
CA LYS A 188 -3.24 6.22 -14.82
C LYS A 188 -4.19 7.11 -15.63
N PHE A 189 -5.17 6.50 -16.31
CA PHE A 189 -6.12 7.24 -17.14
C PHE A 189 -7.07 8.10 -16.30
N HIS A 190 -7.52 7.61 -15.15
CA HIS A 190 -8.34 8.40 -14.24
C HIS A 190 -7.57 9.62 -13.72
N GLU A 191 -6.37 9.42 -13.17
CA GLU A 191 -5.54 10.52 -12.67
C GLU A 191 -5.21 11.53 -13.78
N ALA A 192 -4.89 11.05 -14.98
CA ALA A 192 -4.66 11.91 -16.15
C ALA A 192 -5.90 12.71 -16.57
N LYS A 193 -7.10 12.12 -16.49
CA LYS A 193 -8.37 12.81 -16.75
C LYS A 193 -8.61 13.92 -15.74
N ILE A 194 -8.45 13.63 -14.45
CA ILE A 194 -8.63 14.62 -13.37
C ILE A 194 -7.60 15.75 -13.49
N ALA A 195 -6.36 15.43 -13.83
CA ALA A 195 -5.29 16.40 -14.00
C ALA A 195 -5.34 17.18 -15.33
N GLY A 196 -6.32 16.93 -16.20
CA GLY A 196 -6.38 17.58 -17.52
C GLY A 196 -5.18 17.28 -18.43
N SER A 197 -4.52 16.14 -18.22
CA SER A 197 -3.31 15.77 -18.96
C SER A 197 -3.58 15.57 -20.44
N LYS A 198 -2.64 15.99 -21.29
CA LYS A 198 -2.75 15.82 -22.75
C LYS A 198 -2.39 14.40 -23.21
N GLU A 199 -1.71 13.63 -22.37
CA GLU A 199 -1.21 12.29 -22.72
C GLU A 199 -1.04 11.37 -21.52
N VAL A 200 -1.03 10.06 -21.80
CA VAL A 200 -0.70 8.99 -20.84
C VAL A 200 0.37 8.09 -21.46
N VAL A 201 1.45 7.85 -20.72
CA VAL A 201 2.55 6.97 -21.15
C VAL A 201 2.35 5.54 -20.61
N ILE A 202 2.37 4.57 -21.52
CA ILE A 202 2.29 3.13 -21.27
C ILE A 202 3.65 2.51 -21.57
N TRP A 203 4.10 1.57 -20.74
CA TRP A 203 5.38 0.89 -20.94
C TRP A 203 5.27 -0.20 -22.01
N GLY A 204 6.35 -0.41 -22.74
CA GLY A 204 6.43 -1.38 -23.83
C GLY A 204 5.84 -0.85 -25.14
N SER A 205 5.67 -1.75 -26.11
CA SER A 205 5.18 -1.45 -27.45
C SER A 205 3.65 -1.35 -27.57
N GLY A 206 2.91 -1.88 -26.60
CA GLY A 206 1.46 -2.06 -26.67
C GLY A 206 1.01 -3.33 -27.41
N GLY A 207 1.93 -4.04 -28.08
CA GLY A 207 1.62 -5.19 -28.93
C GLY A 207 1.39 -6.51 -28.19
N ALA A 208 1.77 -6.60 -26.91
CA ALA A 208 1.62 -7.83 -26.13
C ALA A 208 0.13 -8.23 -25.98
N VAL A 209 -0.19 -9.51 -26.21
CA VAL A 209 -1.55 -10.04 -26.23
C VAL A 209 -1.85 -10.82 -24.95
N ARG A 210 -2.99 -10.53 -24.32
CA ARG A 210 -3.44 -11.10 -23.04
C ARG A 210 -4.94 -11.42 -23.08
N ASP A 211 -5.36 -12.45 -22.34
CA ASP A 211 -6.77 -12.70 -22.03
C ASP A 211 -7.13 -12.00 -20.71
N PHE A 212 -8.27 -11.32 -20.68
CA PHE A 212 -8.81 -10.57 -19.54
C PHE A 212 -10.19 -11.13 -19.17
N LEU A 213 -10.25 -11.85 -18.06
CA LEU A 213 -11.47 -12.45 -17.53
C LEU A 213 -12.05 -11.58 -16.41
N PHE A 214 -13.34 -11.25 -16.49
CA PHE A 214 -14.01 -10.53 -15.42
C PHE A 214 -14.14 -11.42 -14.17
N VAL A 215 -13.90 -10.85 -12.99
CA VAL A 215 -13.76 -11.60 -11.75
C VAL A 215 -15.02 -12.38 -11.38
N ASP A 216 -16.21 -11.86 -11.68
CA ASP A 216 -17.46 -12.57 -11.39
C ASP A 216 -17.67 -13.77 -12.33
N ASP A 217 -17.14 -13.73 -13.56
CA ASP A 217 -17.11 -14.92 -14.43
C ASP A 217 -16.14 -15.96 -13.89
N LEU A 218 -14.96 -15.56 -13.38
CA LEU A 218 -14.04 -16.50 -12.73
C LEU A 218 -14.66 -17.14 -11.48
N ALA A 219 -15.34 -16.34 -10.65
CA ALA A 219 -16.05 -16.86 -9.48
C ALA A 219 -17.14 -17.86 -9.89
N ASP A 220 -17.90 -17.55 -10.94
CA ASP A 220 -18.88 -18.48 -11.51
C ASP A 220 -18.23 -19.78 -12.00
N ALA A 221 -17.09 -19.71 -12.69
CA ALA A 221 -16.31 -20.88 -13.11
C ALA A 221 -15.86 -21.72 -11.91
N CYS A 222 -15.39 -21.09 -10.83
CA CYS A 222 -14.95 -21.77 -9.62
C CYS A 222 -16.10 -22.55 -8.97
N ILE A 223 -17.27 -21.92 -8.82
CA ILE A 223 -18.46 -22.59 -8.25
C ILE A 223 -18.97 -23.68 -9.18
N PHE A 224 -18.95 -23.45 -10.49
CA PHE A 224 -19.30 -24.44 -11.50
C PHE A 224 -18.43 -25.70 -11.39
N LEU A 225 -17.10 -25.55 -11.39
CA LEU A 225 -16.17 -26.68 -11.29
C LEU A 225 -16.25 -27.38 -9.94
N MET A 226 -16.43 -26.65 -8.83
CA MET A 226 -16.66 -27.28 -7.53
C MET A 226 -17.87 -28.21 -7.51
N ASN A 227 -18.86 -27.99 -8.36
CA ASN A 227 -20.04 -28.85 -8.47
C ASN A 227 -19.98 -29.90 -9.57
N ASN A 228 -19.18 -29.70 -10.63
CA ASN A 228 -19.25 -30.50 -11.86
C ASN A 228 -17.94 -31.19 -12.28
N SER A 229 -16.87 -31.06 -11.50
CA SER A 229 -15.61 -31.79 -11.74
C SER A 229 -15.18 -32.58 -10.50
N SER A 230 -14.16 -33.44 -10.64
CA SER A 230 -13.54 -34.15 -9.51
C SER A 230 -12.18 -34.71 -9.93
N GLY A 231 -11.29 -34.99 -8.96
CA GLY A 231 -10.02 -35.69 -9.16
C GLY A 231 -8.83 -34.76 -9.41
N CYS A 232 -7.75 -35.32 -9.99
CA CYS A 232 -6.50 -34.59 -10.30
C CYS A 232 -6.61 -33.58 -11.46
N ASP A 233 -7.80 -33.06 -11.72
CA ASP A 233 -8.01 -32.18 -12.86
C ASP A 233 -7.56 -30.75 -12.59
N SER A 234 -6.78 -30.23 -13.53
CA SER A 234 -6.56 -28.80 -13.75
C SER A 234 -7.49 -28.31 -14.86
N PHE A 235 -7.99 -27.09 -14.73
CA PHE A 235 -8.84 -26.42 -15.70
C PHE A 235 -8.34 -25.01 -16.00
N ASN A 236 -8.09 -24.73 -17.27
CA ASN A 236 -7.91 -23.38 -17.74
C ASN A 236 -9.24 -22.63 -17.82
N THR A 237 -9.23 -21.39 -17.34
CA THR A 237 -10.36 -20.46 -17.46
C THR A 237 -9.95 -19.26 -18.29
N GLY A 238 -10.93 -18.54 -18.82
CA GLY A 238 -10.69 -17.36 -19.63
C GLY A 238 -11.85 -17.05 -20.56
N THR A 239 -11.64 -16.07 -21.42
CA THR A 239 -12.58 -15.75 -22.49
C THR A 239 -12.26 -16.55 -23.75
N GLY A 240 -11.00 -16.99 -23.90
CA GLY A 240 -10.46 -17.56 -25.12
C GLY A 240 -10.26 -16.51 -26.22
N LYS A 241 -10.32 -15.22 -25.87
CA LYS A 241 -10.08 -14.07 -26.77
C LYS A 241 -8.90 -13.27 -26.23
N GLY A 242 -7.91 -13.05 -27.08
CA GLY A 242 -6.77 -12.20 -26.75
C GLY A 242 -7.02 -10.75 -27.13
N HIS A 243 -6.53 -9.83 -26.30
CA HIS A 243 -6.49 -8.40 -26.57
C HIS A 243 -5.05 -7.91 -26.45
N THR A 244 -4.62 -7.05 -27.36
CA THR A 244 -3.39 -6.29 -27.22
C THR A 244 -3.49 -5.31 -26.04
N ILE A 245 -2.35 -4.93 -25.47
CA ILE A 245 -2.32 -3.88 -24.44
C ILE A 245 -2.84 -2.55 -25.00
N LEU A 246 -2.62 -2.27 -26.29
CA LEU A 246 -3.20 -1.10 -26.96
C LEU A 246 -4.73 -1.13 -26.98
N GLU A 247 -5.35 -2.25 -27.39
CA GLU A 247 -6.81 -2.40 -27.40
C GLU A 247 -7.40 -2.27 -25.99
N LEU A 248 -6.73 -2.85 -24.98
CA LEU A 248 -7.11 -2.67 -23.58
C LEU A 248 -7.06 -1.19 -23.20
N ALA A 249 -5.96 -0.51 -23.50
CA ALA A 249 -5.75 0.89 -23.13
C ALA A 249 -6.78 1.81 -23.78
N GLU A 250 -7.10 1.60 -25.06
CA GLU A 250 -8.16 2.36 -25.75
C GLU A 250 -9.54 2.07 -25.16
N THR A 251 -9.83 0.82 -24.78
CA THR A 251 -11.08 0.47 -24.08
C THR A 251 -11.19 1.21 -22.75
N ILE A 252 -10.13 1.23 -21.94
CA ILE A 252 -10.09 1.94 -20.65
C ILE A 252 -10.23 3.44 -20.86
N LYS A 253 -9.47 4.02 -21.80
CA LYS A 253 -9.53 5.44 -22.17
C LYS A 253 -10.95 5.86 -22.55
N LYS A 254 -11.63 5.05 -23.38
CA LYS A 254 -13.04 5.25 -23.78
C LYS A 254 -13.97 5.25 -22.57
N VAL A 255 -13.89 4.23 -21.72
CA VAL A 255 -14.75 4.08 -20.53
C VAL A 255 -14.57 5.23 -19.54
N ILE A 256 -13.32 5.63 -19.28
CA ILE A 256 -13.00 6.73 -18.36
C ILE A 256 -13.39 8.08 -18.97
N GLY A 257 -13.43 8.19 -20.29
CA GLY A 257 -13.68 9.43 -21.02
C GLY A 257 -12.45 10.34 -21.09
N PHE A 258 -11.24 9.77 -21.05
CA PHE A 258 -10.01 10.53 -21.21
C PHE A 258 -9.80 10.91 -22.69
N LYS A 259 -9.52 12.21 -22.95
CA LYS A 259 -9.42 12.76 -24.31
C LYS A 259 -7.99 12.90 -24.84
N GLY A 260 -6.97 12.70 -24.00
CA GLY A 260 -5.58 12.78 -24.41
C GLY A 260 -5.09 11.60 -25.27
N ARG A 261 -3.84 11.70 -25.72
CA ARG A 261 -3.17 10.67 -26.53
C ARG A 261 -2.51 9.58 -25.68
N ILE A 262 -2.38 8.38 -26.23
CA ILE A 262 -1.62 7.28 -25.62
C ILE A 262 -0.23 7.29 -26.24
N LEU A 263 0.82 7.31 -25.41
CA LEU A 263 2.21 7.17 -25.82
C LEU A 263 2.80 5.88 -25.26
N PHE A 264 3.80 5.34 -25.97
CA PHE A 264 4.48 4.10 -25.61
C PHE A 264 5.95 4.36 -25.32
N ASP A 265 6.41 3.95 -24.13
CA ASP A 265 7.81 3.96 -23.73
C ASP A 265 8.41 2.56 -23.94
N LYS A 266 9.04 2.37 -25.11
CA LYS A 266 9.69 1.12 -25.51
C LYS A 266 11.01 0.86 -24.76
N THR A 267 11.52 1.80 -23.96
CA THR A 267 12.73 1.60 -23.15
C THR A 267 12.45 0.79 -21.89
N LYS A 268 11.17 0.59 -21.55
CA LYS A 268 10.72 -0.11 -20.34
C LYS A 268 10.41 -1.58 -20.63
N PRO A 269 10.55 -2.47 -19.61
CA PRO A 269 10.29 -3.89 -19.77
C PRO A 269 8.86 -4.16 -20.26
N GLU A 270 8.73 -5.03 -21.25
CA GLU A 270 7.47 -5.66 -21.66
C GLU A 270 7.52 -7.16 -21.40
N GLY A 271 6.39 -7.77 -21.03
CA GLY A 271 6.32 -9.22 -20.86
C GLY A 271 6.21 -9.95 -22.21
N VAL A 272 6.12 -11.28 -22.18
CA VAL A 272 5.97 -12.14 -23.37
C VAL A 272 4.96 -11.61 -24.41
N SER A 273 5.22 -11.84 -25.69
CA SER A 273 4.39 -11.31 -26.78
C SER A 273 2.93 -11.80 -26.72
N LYS A 274 2.69 -13.04 -26.30
CA LYS A 274 1.34 -13.61 -26.21
C LYS A 274 1.22 -14.55 -25.01
N LYS A 275 0.15 -14.38 -24.21
CA LYS A 275 -0.18 -15.27 -23.10
C LYS A 275 -1.70 -15.51 -23.08
N LEU A 276 -2.11 -16.63 -23.67
CA LEU A 276 -3.50 -17.06 -23.78
C LEU A 276 -3.62 -18.52 -23.33
N LEU A 277 -4.76 -18.86 -22.74
CA LEU A 277 -5.07 -20.20 -22.30
C LEU A 277 -6.02 -20.88 -23.31
N ASP A 278 -5.78 -22.15 -23.59
CA ASP A 278 -6.78 -23.00 -24.24
C ASP A 278 -7.82 -23.39 -23.20
N ILE A 279 -9.08 -23.02 -23.44
CA ILE A 279 -10.21 -23.23 -22.52
C ILE A 279 -11.18 -24.30 -23.02
N SER A 280 -10.73 -25.18 -23.94
CA SER A 280 -11.57 -26.23 -24.52
C SER A 280 -12.10 -27.21 -23.46
N LYS A 281 -11.28 -27.53 -22.45
CA LYS A 281 -11.66 -28.47 -21.37
C LYS A 281 -12.82 -27.98 -20.52
N ILE A 282 -12.80 -26.72 -20.08
CA ILE A 282 -13.91 -26.17 -19.30
C ILE A 282 -15.17 -25.92 -20.17
N ARG A 283 -14.97 -25.60 -21.46
CA ARG A 283 -16.08 -25.44 -22.42
C ARG A 283 -16.80 -26.75 -22.71
N SER A 284 -16.10 -27.89 -22.78
CA SER A 284 -16.74 -29.19 -22.98
C SER A 284 -17.62 -29.60 -21.79
N LEU A 285 -17.35 -29.07 -20.60
CA LEU A 285 -18.24 -29.21 -19.44
C LEU A 285 -19.47 -28.28 -19.49
N GLY A 286 -19.53 -27.35 -20.45
CA GLY A 286 -20.66 -26.45 -20.66
C GLY A 286 -20.52 -25.05 -20.05
N TRP A 287 -19.34 -24.69 -19.51
CA TRP A 287 -19.11 -23.35 -18.97
C TRP A 287 -18.51 -22.39 -20.00
N LYS A 288 -18.94 -21.12 -19.95
CA LYS A 288 -18.47 -20.04 -20.80
C LYS A 288 -18.61 -18.69 -20.10
N SER A 289 -17.60 -17.83 -20.23
CA SER A 289 -17.67 -16.45 -19.73
C SER A 289 -18.75 -15.62 -20.43
N LYS A 290 -19.36 -14.69 -19.70
CA LYS A 290 -20.48 -13.88 -20.18
C LYS A 290 -20.13 -12.40 -20.36
N THR A 291 -19.15 -11.91 -19.62
CA THR A 291 -18.84 -10.47 -19.56
C THR A 291 -17.93 -10.06 -20.72
N LYS A 292 -18.33 -9.02 -21.46
CA LYS A 292 -17.47 -8.39 -22.47
C LYS A 292 -16.44 -7.48 -21.78
N LEU A 293 -15.28 -7.27 -22.41
CA LEU A 293 -14.20 -6.43 -21.85
C LEU A 293 -14.69 -5.02 -21.49
N GLU A 294 -15.41 -4.34 -22.40
CA GLU A 294 -15.90 -2.98 -22.15
C GLU A 294 -16.86 -2.92 -20.95
N ASP A 295 -17.76 -3.89 -20.81
CA ASP A 295 -18.73 -3.94 -19.71
C ASP A 295 -18.05 -4.22 -18.37
N GLY A 296 -17.09 -5.16 -18.35
CA GLY A 296 -16.29 -5.41 -17.16
C GLY A 296 -15.46 -4.19 -16.75
N VAL A 297 -14.89 -3.46 -17.71
CA VAL A 297 -14.08 -2.26 -17.44
C VAL A 297 -14.97 -1.14 -16.89
N LYS A 298 -16.19 -0.96 -17.41
CA LYS A 298 -17.19 -0.03 -16.86
C LYS A 298 -17.51 -0.36 -15.41
N ASN A 299 -17.81 -1.62 -15.09
CA ASN A 299 -18.12 -2.05 -13.73
C ASN A 299 -16.93 -1.87 -12.79
N SER A 300 -15.72 -2.21 -13.25
CA SER A 300 -14.49 -2.02 -12.48
C SER A 300 -14.25 -0.55 -12.19
N TYR A 301 -14.45 0.32 -13.18
CA TYR A 301 -14.26 1.76 -13.02
C TYR A 301 -15.32 2.39 -12.11
N SER A 302 -16.58 1.96 -12.20
CA SER A 302 -17.64 2.38 -11.28
C SER A 302 -17.30 2.00 -9.84
N SER A 303 -16.90 0.75 -9.59
CA SER A 303 -16.46 0.31 -8.25
C SER A 303 -15.26 1.11 -7.76
N PHE A 304 -14.33 1.46 -8.64
CA PHE A 304 -13.20 2.31 -8.30
C PHE A 304 -13.63 3.72 -7.88
N LEU A 305 -14.59 4.33 -8.59
CA LEU A 305 -15.16 5.62 -8.22
C LEU A 305 -15.93 5.56 -6.90
N ASP A 306 -16.78 4.55 -6.69
CA ASP A 306 -17.50 4.36 -5.42
C ASP A 306 -16.54 4.22 -4.23
N GLU A 307 -15.41 3.53 -4.44
CA GLU A 307 -14.35 3.41 -3.44
C GLU A 307 -13.59 4.71 -3.20
N LEU A 308 -13.50 5.60 -4.20
CA LEU A 308 -12.96 6.95 -4.03
C LEU A 308 -13.94 7.85 -3.28
N ASP A 309 -15.22 7.84 -3.63
CA ASP A 309 -16.26 8.66 -3.00
C ASP A 309 -16.47 8.26 -1.53
N LYS A 310 -16.48 6.95 -1.22
CA LYS A 310 -16.48 6.46 0.17
C LYS A 310 -15.22 6.90 0.95
N LYS A 311 -14.13 7.22 0.26
CA LYS A 311 -12.91 7.81 0.82
C LYS A 311 -12.90 9.35 0.79
N GLU A 312 -13.92 10.02 0.28
CA GLU A 312 -14.06 11.49 0.33
C GLU A 312 -14.74 11.97 1.63
N VAL A 313 -15.55 11.13 2.31
CA VAL A 313 -16.02 11.38 3.70
C VAL A 313 -14.92 11.08 4.75
N ARG A 314 -13.67 11.42 4.44
CA ARG A 314 -12.51 10.85 5.14
C ARG A 314 -12.01 11.73 6.29
N VAL A 315 -12.03 11.12 7.47
CA VAL A 315 -11.28 11.54 8.66
C VAL A 315 -9.77 11.48 8.37
N SER A 316 -9.04 12.55 8.69
CA SER A 316 -7.56 12.58 8.77
C SER A 316 -6.99 11.30 9.37
N LYS A 317 -5.90 10.75 8.84
CA LYS A 317 -5.25 9.55 9.40
C LYS A 317 -4.06 9.93 10.28
N ILE A 318 -3.84 9.16 11.34
CA ILE A 318 -2.60 9.18 12.12
C ILE A 318 -2.07 7.74 12.07
N LEU A 319 -0.92 7.55 11.41
CA LEU A 319 -0.30 6.25 11.24
C LEU A 319 0.92 6.14 12.14
N ASN A 320 1.07 5.03 12.86
CA ASN A 320 2.26 4.75 13.67
C ASN A 320 3.06 3.65 12.98
N ILE A 321 4.27 3.96 12.55
CA ILE A 321 5.18 3.01 11.92
C ILE A 321 6.24 2.61 12.92
N LYS A 322 6.26 1.32 13.24
CA LYS A 322 7.26 0.71 14.11
C LYS A 322 8.41 0.16 13.26
N ILE A 323 9.58 0.06 13.89
CA ILE A 323 10.74 -0.61 13.31
C ILE A 323 10.42 -2.07 13.01
N CYS A 324 10.95 -2.59 11.90
CA CYS A 324 10.84 -4.00 11.52
C CYS A 324 12.21 -4.64 11.31
N ASP A 325 12.23 -5.97 11.15
CA ASP A 325 13.48 -6.70 10.96
C ASP A 325 14.26 -6.23 9.73
N LYS A 326 13.57 -5.85 8.65
CA LYS A 326 14.22 -5.28 7.45
C LYS A 326 14.96 -3.98 7.76
N ASP A 327 14.39 -3.13 8.62
CA ASP A 327 15.04 -1.88 9.05
C ASP A 327 16.29 -2.17 9.87
N ILE A 328 16.21 -3.10 10.82
CA ILE A 328 17.31 -3.50 11.69
C ILE A 328 18.47 -4.06 10.85
N ILE A 329 18.16 -4.94 9.90
CA ILE A 329 19.15 -5.53 8.99
C ILE A 329 19.82 -4.45 8.14
N ALA A 330 19.04 -3.55 7.53
CA ALA A 330 19.58 -2.47 6.71
C ALA A 330 20.45 -1.51 7.52
N LEU A 331 20.01 -1.13 8.72
CA LEU A 331 20.75 -0.25 9.61
C LEU A 331 22.06 -0.89 10.07
N ASN A 332 22.05 -2.17 10.43
CA ASN A 332 23.26 -2.90 10.83
C ASN A 332 24.26 -3.02 9.66
N ARG A 333 23.77 -3.29 8.45
CA ARG A 333 24.61 -3.29 7.23
C ARG A 333 25.27 -1.93 7.01
N LEU A 334 24.51 -0.84 7.11
CA LEU A 334 25.06 0.51 6.90
C LEU A 334 26.01 0.94 8.03
N LYS A 335 25.78 0.50 9.27
CA LYS A 335 26.72 0.70 10.38
C LYS A 335 28.09 0.06 10.12
N SER A 336 28.14 -1.06 9.39
CA SER A 336 29.42 -1.68 9.01
C SER A 336 30.17 -0.90 7.92
N ILE A 337 29.43 -0.14 7.10
CA ILE A 337 29.97 0.69 6.00
C ILE A 337 30.37 2.10 6.49
N LYS A 338 29.86 2.54 7.66
CA LYS A 338 29.92 3.90 8.24
C LYS A 338 31.30 4.53 8.45
N LYS A 339 32.42 3.88 8.12
CA LYS A 339 33.78 4.46 8.21
C LYS A 339 34.03 5.63 7.23
N THR A 340 33.08 5.96 6.35
CA THR A 340 33.32 6.88 5.21
C THR A 340 32.20 7.91 4.98
N ILE A 341 31.43 8.30 6.01
CA ILE A 341 30.43 9.38 5.84
C ILE A 341 31.13 10.73 5.92
N SER A 342 30.96 11.57 4.89
CA SER A 342 31.44 12.95 4.93
C SER A 342 30.58 13.79 5.90
N VAL A 343 31.23 14.45 6.85
CA VAL A 343 30.58 15.37 7.79
C VAL A 343 30.82 16.79 7.29
N SER A 344 29.74 17.48 6.96
CA SER A 344 29.76 18.91 6.62
C SER A 344 29.79 19.76 7.89
N VAL A 345 30.38 20.95 7.80
CA VAL A 345 30.38 21.93 8.89
C VAL A 345 28.94 22.42 9.11
N GLN A 346 28.46 22.31 10.35
CA GLN A 346 27.12 22.71 10.77
C GLN A 346 27.13 24.10 11.42
N PRO A 347 26.06 24.89 11.31
CA PRO A 347 25.95 26.17 11.99
C PRO A 347 25.67 25.98 13.49
N ASP A 348 25.91 27.02 14.28
CA ASP A 348 25.58 27.01 15.72
C ASP A 348 24.07 26.90 15.99
N ASN A 349 23.24 27.37 15.05
CA ASN A 349 21.79 27.21 15.06
C ASN A 349 21.22 27.28 13.63
N TYR A 350 19.99 26.80 13.42
CA TYR A 350 19.30 26.89 12.13
C TYR A 350 18.25 27.99 12.05
N LYS A 351 18.14 28.82 13.10
CA LYS A 351 17.19 29.93 13.13
C LYS A 351 17.59 30.98 12.09
N ASN A 352 16.59 31.54 11.42
CA ASN A 352 16.70 32.53 10.35
C ASN A 352 17.52 32.02 9.15
N LYS A 353 17.47 30.71 8.88
CA LYS A 353 18.14 30.06 7.76
C LYS A 353 17.14 29.18 7.01
N ILE A 354 17.23 29.20 5.68
CA ILE A 354 16.61 28.20 4.81
C ILE A 354 17.68 27.19 4.43
N VAL A 355 17.41 25.91 4.65
CA VAL A 355 18.28 24.83 4.15
C VAL A 355 17.76 24.40 2.79
N VAL A 356 18.50 24.74 1.74
CA VAL A 356 18.15 24.41 0.36
C VAL A 356 18.46 22.94 0.12
N LYS A 357 17.55 22.24 -0.55
CA LYS A 357 17.66 20.81 -0.84
C LYS A 357 17.49 20.56 -2.33
N PRO A 358 18.06 19.47 -2.87
CA PRO A 358 17.80 19.04 -4.25
C PRO A 358 16.32 18.78 -4.57
N TRP A 359 15.48 18.62 -3.53
CA TRP A 359 14.05 18.35 -3.66
C TRP A 359 13.15 19.55 -3.30
N GLY A 360 13.73 20.68 -2.87
CA GLY A 360 12.99 21.85 -2.38
C GLY A 360 13.75 22.57 -1.28
N HIS A 361 13.11 22.82 -0.13
CA HIS A 361 13.78 23.48 1.00
C HIS A 361 13.11 23.15 2.33
N GLU A 362 13.83 23.40 3.42
CA GLU A 362 13.29 23.30 4.77
C GLU A 362 13.82 24.40 5.68
N PHE A 363 13.10 24.71 6.76
CA PHE A 363 13.55 25.65 7.76
C PHE A 363 13.00 25.32 9.15
N LEU A 364 13.75 25.75 10.17
CA LEU A 364 13.39 25.55 11.57
C LEU A 364 12.29 26.54 11.99
N VAL A 365 11.15 26.00 12.45
CA VAL A 365 10.00 26.79 12.93
C VAL A 365 10.03 26.96 14.45
N PHE A 366 10.40 25.91 15.19
CA PHE A 366 10.42 25.90 16.65
C PHE A 366 11.47 24.89 17.14
N GLU A 367 12.15 25.20 18.24
CA GLU A 367 13.07 24.29 18.91
C GLU A 367 13.12 24.56 20.41
N ASN A 368 13.20 23.50 21.21
CA ASN A 368 13.55 23.52 22.63
C ASN A 368 14.39 22.29 22.98
N GLU A 369 14.66 22.03 24.26
CA GLU A 369 15.48 20.90 24.68
C GLU A 369 14.83 19.51 24.44
N LYS A 370 13.56 19.47 24.05
CA LYS A 370 12.76 18.24 23.87
C LYS A 370 12.46 17.94 22.41
N THR A 371 12.12 18.95 21.62
CA THR A 371 11.66 18.79 20.23
C THR A 371 12.13 19.92 19.32
N ALA A 372 12.21 19.61 18.03
CA ALA A 372 12.34 20.60 16.96
C ALA A 372 11.21 20.40 15.94
N VAL A 373 10.66 21.50 15.42
CA VAL A 373 9.66 21.50 14.36
C VAL A 373 10.25 22.18 13.15
N TRP A 374 10.33 21.44 12.06
CA TRP A 374 10.81 21.91 10.76
C TRP A 374 9.65 21.99 9.80
N LEU A 375 9.62 23.01 8.96
CA LEU A 375 8.70 23.08 7.82
C LEU A 375 9.47 22.74 6.56
N LEU A 376 8.97 21.75 5.82
CA LEU A 376 9.53 21.30 4.57
C LEU A 376 8.58 21.67 3.44
N TYR A 377 9.15 22.23 2.37
CA TYR A 377 8.51 22.32 1.08
C TYR A 377 9.24 21.39 0.10
N ILE A 378 8.51 20.42 -0.44
CA ILE A 378 9.01 19.49 -1.45
C ILE A 378 8.34 19.81 -2.78
N GLU A 379 9.12 20.00 -3.82
CA GLU A 379 8.63 20.33 -5.15
C GLU A 379 7.94 19.16 -5.83
N LYS A 380 7.08 19.47 -6.81
CA LYS A 380 6.39 18.47 -7.64
C LYS A 380 7.38 17.50 -8.27
N GLY A 381 7.10 16.21 -8.17
CA GLY A 381 7.91 15.15 -8.80
C GLY A 381 9.18 14.78 -8.04
N ASN A 382 9.50 15.52 -6.97
CA ASN A 382 10.63 15.24 -6.09
C ASN A 382 10.25 14.34 -4.90
N SER A 383 11.28 13.85 -4.22
CA SER A 383 11.15 13.02 -3.03
C SER A 383 12.33 13.22 -2.09
N THR A 384 12.13 12.99 -0.80
CA THR A 384 13.27 12.79 0.11
C THR A 384 14.01 11.48 -0.20
N SER A 385 15.22 11.34 0.31
CA SER A 385 15.98 10.08 0.28
C SER A 385 15.26 8.99 1.05
N MET A 386 15.51 7.72 0.73
CA MET A 386 15.21 6.62 1.64
C MET A 386 16.23 6.64 2.77
N HIS A 387 15.80 6.99 3.97
CA HIS A 387 16.68 7.21 5.11
C HIS A 387 16.02 6.81 6.42
N CYS A 388 16.80 6.70 7.48
CA CYS A 388 16.29 6.54 8.84
C CYS A 388 16.98 7.49 9.81
N HIS A 389 16.39 7.61 10.98
CA HIS A 389 16.92 8.34 12.13
C HIS A 389 17.20 7.35 13.27
N PRO A 390 18.47 6.96 13.50
CA PRO A 390 18.81 5.95 14.50
C PRO A 390 18.42 6.27 15.95
N GLN A 391 18.36 7.55 16.32
CA GLN A 391 18.21 8.02 17.70
C GLN A 391 16.92 8.79 17.93
N LYS A 392 16.39 9.50 16.92
CA LYS A 392 15.16 10.27 17.05
C LYS A 392 13.94 9.56 16.47
N LYS A 393 12.79 9.87 17.09
CA LYS A 393 11.46 9.65 16.55
C LYS A 393 11.08 10.88 15.72
N THR A 394 10.37 10.65 14.63
CA THR A 394 9.96 11.73 13.71
C THR A 394 8.46 11.63 13.41
N SER A 395 7.74 12.74 13.54
CA SER A 395 6.34 12.85 13.12
C SER A 395 6.26 13.76 11.90
N LEU A 396 5.70 13.27 10.79
CA LEU A 396 5.47 14.05 9.58
C LEU A 396 3.98 14.39 9.48
N ILE A 397 3.66 15.69 9.46
CA ILE A 397 2.29 16.20 9.32
C ILE A 397 2.15 16.88 7.97
N ILE A 398 1.26 16.39 7.10
CA ILE A 398 1.02 17.03 5.81
C ILE A 398 0.14 18.26 6.01
N LEU A 399 0.67 19.44 5.77
CA LEU A 399 -0.07 20.70 5.88
C LEU A 399 -0.89 20.97 4.62
N SER A 400 -0.29 20.75 3.44
CA SER A 400 -0.95 20.90 2.15
C SER A 400 -0.23 20.10 1.07
N GLY A 401 -0.99 19.54 0.13
CA GLY A 401 -0.53 18.66 -0.93
C GLY A 401 -0.83 17.19 -0.68
N LYS A 402 -0.34 16.35 -1.58
CA LYS A 402 -0.45 14.88 -1.54
C LYS A 402 0.93 14.27 -1.60
N ALA A 403 1.14 13.24 -0.79
CA ALA A 403 2.41 12.56 -0.66
C ALA A 403 2.25 11.05 -0.62
N MET A 404 3.35 10.37 -0.86
CA MET A 404 3.50 8.94 -0.70
C MET A 404 4.71 8.71 0.20
N SER A 405 4.45 8.31 1.43
CA SER A 405 5.49 7.87 2.36
C SER A 405 5.75 6.38 2.15
N ASN A 406 6.97 6.02 1.75
CA ASN A 406 7.39 4.63 1.62
C ASN A 406 8.17 4.24 2.86
N THR A 407 7.90 3.06 3.39
CA THR A 407 8.73 2.36 4.37
C THR A 407 8.99 0.94 3.87
N PHE A 408 9.84 0.15 4.54
CA PHE A 408 10.01 -1.25 4.15
C PHE A 408 8.75 -2.10 4.33
N GLN A 409 7.90 -1.73 5.29
CA GLN A 409 6.66 -2.47 5.57
C GLN A 409 5.49 -2.03 4.70
N SER A 410 5.46 -0.76 4.31
CA SER A 410 4.22 -0.17 3.80
C SER A 410 4.44 1.04 2.90
N LYS A 411 3.42 1.34 2.09
CA LYS A 411 3.35 2.52 1.25
C LYS A 411 2.10 3.30 1.63
N ASN A 412 2.30 4.47 2.22
CA ASN A 412 1.26 5.27 2.83
C ASN A 412 0.98 6.51 1.97
N TYR A 413 -0.22 6.58 1.41
CA TYR A 413 -0.68 7.75 0.67
C TYR A 413 -1.28 8.78 1.63
N LEU A 414 -0.60 9.91 1.74
CA LEU A 414 -0.93 10.99 2.67
C LEU A 414 -1.45 12.20 1.88
N LYS A 415 -2.37 12.95 2.48
CA LYS A 415 -2.83 14.26 1.99
C LYS A 415 -2.89 15.25 3.14
N GLY A 416 -3.19 16.52 2.85
CA GLY A 416 -3.44 17.55 3.87
C GLY A 416 -4.22 17.02 5.07
N GLY A 417 -3.68 17.24 6.27
CA GLY A 417 -4.26 16.80 7.53
C GLY A 417 -3.97 15.34 7.92
N ASP A 418 -3.23 14.56 7.13
CA ASP A 418 -2.72 13.25 7.55
C ASP A 418 -1.38 13.39 8.31
N THR A 419 -1.12 12.45 9.24
CA THR A 419 0.13 12.34 9.99
C THR A 419 0.69 10.94 9.91
N ILE A 420 2.02 10.83 9.82
CA ILE A 420 2.75 9.59 10.00
C ILE A 420 3.81 9.78 11.10
N ILE A 421 3.74 8.93 12.10
CA ILE A 421 4.65 8.88 13.25
C ILE A 421 5.61 7.73 13.00
N ILE A 422 6.89 8.04 12.94
CA ILE A 422 7.97 7.15 12.50
C ILE A 422 8.90 6.93 13.68
N GLU A 423 8.91 5.70 14.18
CA GLU A 423 9.80 5.30 15.27
C GLU A 423 11.27 5.27 14.82
N LYS A 424 12.18 5.37 15.80
CA LYS A 424 13.63 5.36 15.56
C LYS A 424 14.06 4.15 14.72
N GLY A 425 14.98 4.39 13.78
CA GLY A 425 15.57 3.38 12.91
C GLY A 425 14.71 2.93 11.73
N VAL A 426 13.45 3.36 11.63
CA VAL A 426 12.59 3.04 10.48
C VAL A 426 13.10 3.73 9.23
N PHE A 427 13.37 2.97 8.17
CA PHE A 427 13.67 3.53 6.85
C PHE A 427 12.41 4.05 6.20
N HIS A 428 12.47 5.29 5.73
CA HIS A 428 11.37 5.96 5.09
C HIS A 428 11.81 6.98 4.03
N SER A 429 10.92 7.24 3.08
CA SER A 429 11.02 8.35 2.12
C SER A 429 9.66 8.96 1.88
N THR A 430 9.62 10.24 1.47
CA THR A 430 8.38 10.95 1.16
C THR A 430 8.45 11.51 -0.24
N LYS A 431 7.56 11.05 -1.12
CA LYS A 431 7.44 11.49 -2.51
C LYS A 431 6.21 12.36 -2.71
N VAL A 432 6.37 13.46 -3.44
CA VAL A 432 5.25 14.37 -3.78
C VAL A 432 4.41 13.79 -4.91
N LEU A 433 3.10 13.88 -4.75
CA LEU A 433 2.09 13.48 -5.75
C LEU A 433 1.26 14.66 -6.27
N SER A 434 1.20 15.77 -5.53
CA SER A 434 0.47 16.97 -5.90
C SER A 434 1.25 17.87 -6.85
N ASP A 435 0.53 18.58 -7.72
CA ASP A 435 1.13 19.50 -8.69
C ASP A 435 1.74 20.75 -8.06
N ASN A 436 1.17 21.21 -6.95
CA ASN A 436 1.57 22.46 -6.28
C ASN A 436 2.66 22.25 -5.21
N GLY A 437 3.44 21.18 -5.33
CA GLY A 437 4.39 20.74 -4.30
C GLY A 437 3.68 20.20 -3.06
N LEU A 438 4.42 20.10 -1.96
CA LEU A 438 3.99 19.54 -0.69
C LEU A 438 4.55 20.37 0.46
N PHE A 439 3.68 20.89 1.31
CA PHE A 439 4.06 21.49 2.59
C PHE A 439 3.82 20.47 3.70
N MET A 440 4.84 20.20 4.49
CA MET A 440 4.72 19.35 5.68
C MET A 440 5.50 19.92 6.85
N LEU A 441 5.12 19.52 8.06
CA LEU A 441 5.96 19.66 9.24
C LEU A 441 6.65 18.34 9.55
N GLU A 442 7.93 18.43 9.91
CA GLU A 442 8.70 17.36 10.52
C GLU A 442 8.95 17.73 11.99
N ILE A 443 8.36 16.97 12.90
CA ILE A 443 8.60 17.11 14.34
C ILE A 443 9.57 16.03 14.80
N GLU A 444 10.69 16.47 15.36
CA GLU A 444 11.81 15.63 15.75
C GLU A 444 11.90 15.55 17.28
N SER A 445 12.08 14.35 17.83
CA SER A 445 12.26 14.12 19.26
C SER A 445 13.25 12.97 19.54
N PRO A 446 14.42 13.22 20.15
CA PRO A 446 14.99 14.53 20.49
C PRO A 446 15.38 15.38 19.25
N PRO A 447 15.67 16.69 19.41
CA PRO A 447 16.02 17.60 18.31
C PRO A 447 17.44 17.37 17.81
N ILE A 448 17.66 16.30 17.04
CA ILE A 448 18.97 15.94 16.50
C ILE A 448 18.91 15.96 14.97
N LYS A 449 19.10 17.14 14.37
CA LYS A 449 18.96 17.29 12.91
C LYS A 449 19.95 16.43 12.12
N THR A 450 21.15 16.23 12.65
CA THR A 450 22.21 15.41 12.04
C THR A 450 22.02 13.90 12.21
N ASP A 451 20.98 13.44 12.92
CA ASP A 451 20.67 12.00 13.08
C ASP A 451 20.04 11.45 11.79
N LEU A 452 20.88 11.23 10.78
CA LEU A 452 20.44 10.86 9.44
C LEU A 452 21.35 9.77 8.86
N VAL A 453 20.74 8.67 8.40
CA VAL A 453 21.42 7.61 7.66
C VAL A 453 20.63 7.32 6.40
N ARG A 454 21.24 7.57 5.24
CA ARG A 454 20.62 7.31 3.93
C ARG A 454 20.95 5.90 3.45
N LEU A 455 19.95 5.23 2.91
CA LEU A 455 20.09 3.94 2.22
C LEU A 455 20.17 4.14 0.71
N GLU A 456 19.31 4.99 0.19
CA GLU A 456 19.19 5.28 -1.24
C GLU A 456 18.82 6.75 -1.42
N ASP A 457 19.50 7.44 -2.31
CA ASP A 457 19.21 8.81 -2.64
C ASP A 457 19.40 9.07 -4.14
N ARG A 458 18.30 9.41 -4.82
CA ARG A 458 18.33 9.76 -6.26
C ARG A 458 19.21 10.97 -6.59
N TYR A 459 19.64 11.74 -5.59
CA TYR A 459 20.55 12.88 -5.73
C TYR A 459 22.02 12.53 -5.41
N GLY A 460 22.35 11.26 -5.13
CA GLY A 460 23.72 10.79 -4.92
C GLY A 460 24.35 11.14 -3.57
N ARG A 461 23.53 11.34 -2.51
CA ARG A 461 24.00 11.75 -1.18
C ARG A 461 24.09 10.60 -0.17
N GLU A 462 24.11 9.34 -0.60
CA GLU A 462 24.11 8.16 0.27
C GLU A 462 25.28 8.12 1.26
N THR A 463 26.42 8.66 0.86
CA THR A 463 27.65 8.74 1.68
C THR A 463 27.80 10.08 2.39
N SER A 464 26.85 11.00 2.23
CA SER A 464 26.89 12.34 2.85
C SER A 464 26.08 12.40 4.13
N GLY A 465 26.55 13.21 5.08
CA GLY A 465 25.77 13.62 6.26
C GLY A 465 24.63 14.58 5.92
N TYR A 466 24.08 15.22 6.94
CA TYR A 466 23.14 16.33 6.75
C TYR A 466 23.83 17.51 6.04
N GLU A 467 23.06 18.32 5.33
CA GLU A 467 23.56 19.50 4.60
C GLU A 467 24.29 20.48 5.52
N GLY A 468 25.32 21.15 5.01
CA GLY A 468 26.16 22.07 5.76
C GLY A 468 25.81 23.52 5.51
N ILE A 469 26.67 24.43 5.99
CA ILE A 469 26.50 25.88 5.83
C ILE A 469 26.40 26.31 4.35
N ALA A 470 27.04 25.58 3.44
CA ALA A 470 27.06 25.90 2.01
C ALA A 470 25.67 25.82 1.35
N GLU A 471 24.76 25.02 1.91
CA GLU A 471 23.39 24.86 1.41
C GLU A 471 22.39 25.78 2.12
N MET A 472 22.85 26.78 2.89
CA MET A 472 21.99 27.67 3.66
C MET A 472 21.81 29.04 3.01
N GLU A 473 20.56 29.48 2.89
CA GLU A 473 20.20 30.83 2.47
C GLU A 473 19.69 31.65 3.67
N THR A 474 20.07 32.92 3.73
CA THR A 474 19.71 33.85 4.83
C THR A 474 19.01 35.12 4.33
N LYS A 475 19.05 35.38 3.02
CA LYS A 475 18.35 36.49 2.37
C LYS A 475 16.96 36.03 1.92
N ASN A 476 16.05 36.99 1.74
CA ASN A 476 14.72 36.77 1.17
C ASN A 476 13.87 35.68 1.86
N LEU A 477 14.06 35.46 3.18
CA LEU A 477 13.37 34.42 3.95
C LEU A 477 11.84 34.41 3.74
N THR A 478 11.23 35.59 3.61
CA THR A 478 9.80 35.75 3.37
C THR A 478 9.30 35.11 2.08
N GLU A 479 10.12 35.05 1.02
CA GLU A 479 9.77 34.40 -0.26
C GLU A 479 9.62 32.89 -0.12
N TYR A 480 10.35 32.30 0.83
CA TYR A 480 10.24 30.90 1.22
C TYR A 480 9.08 30.65 2.20
N GLY A 481 8.27 31.66 2.50
CA GLY A 481 7.20 31.59 3.49
C GLY A 481 7.71 31.40 4.91
N TYR A 482 8.98 31.74 5.19
CA TYR A 482 9.63 31.54 6.49
C TYR A 482 8.86 32.18 7.64
N PHE A 483 8.81 31.47 8.76
CA PHE A 483 8.40 31.98 10.05
C PHE A 483 9.05 31.15 11.16
N SER A 484 9.19 31.74 12.34
CA SER A 484 9.68 31.04 13.52
C SER A 484 8.93 31.49 14.76
N PHE A 485 8.96 30.63 15.78
CA PHE A 485 8.34 30.84 17.07
C PHE A 485 9.34 30.48 18.18
N ASP A 486 9.49 31.39 19.14
CA ASP A 486 10.29 31.16 20.35
C ASP A 486 9.39 30.83 21.53
N GLU A 487 9.80 29.82 22.29
CA GLU A 487 9.14 29.47 23.54
C GLU A 487 9.17 30.65 24.53
N SER A 488 8.08 30.87 25.25
CA SER A 488 7.96 31.95 26.25
C SER A 488 7.70 31.37 27.63
N ASP A 489 8.02 32.11 28.70
CA ASP A 489 7.75 31.69 30.08
C ASP A 489 6.34 32.06 30.57
N CYS A 490 5.59 32.84 29.79
CA CYS A 490 4.19 33.14 30.05
C CYS A 490 3.28 32.51 29.00
N TYR A 491 1.96 32.57 29.22
CA TYR A 491 1.00 32.16 28.20
C TYR A 491 1.23 32.97 26.92
N LYS A 492 1.44 32.29 25.80
CA LYS A 492 1.67 32.92 24.51
C LYS A 492 1.05 32.07 23.41
N LYS A 493 0.32 32.74 22.52
CA LYS A 493 -0.28 32.16 21.33
C LYS A 493 0.32 32.79 20.09
N TYR A 494 0.79 31.96 19.17
CA TYR A 494 1.30 32.36 17.87
C TYR A 494 0.50 31.66 16.78
N ILE A 495 0.10 32.39 15.74
CA ILE A 495 -0.69 31.86 14.63
C ILE A 495 -0.01 32.27 13.33
N LYS A 496 0.35 31.29 12.52
CA LYS A 496 0.68 31.47 11.11
C LYS A 496 -0.45 30.92 10.27
N GLU A 497 -1.11 31.80 9.54
CA GLU A 497 -2.16 31.45 8.60
C GLU A 497 -1.69 31.73 7.17
N THR A 498 -1.95 30.78 6.28
CA THR A 498 -1.74 30.89 4.84
C THR A 498 -3.04 30.54 4.11
N GLU A 499 -3.06 30.67 2.79
CA GLU A 499 -4.19 30.19 1.97
C GLU A 499 -4.36 28.66 2.04
N ARG A 500 -3.30 27.92 2.41
CA ARG A 500 -3.25 26.46 2.35
C ARG A 500 -3.42 25.76 3.70
N PHE A 501 -3.00 26.40 4.78
CA PHE A 501 -3.00 25.80 6.11
C PHE A 501 -2.90 26.86 7.22
N ILE A 502 -3.16 26.43 8.45
CA ILE A 502 -2.94 27.20 9.68
C ILE A 502 -2.04 26.37 10.61
N VAL A 503 -1.01 27.02 11.14
CA VAL A 503 -0.14 26.50 12.20
C VAL A 503 -0.29 27.41 13.41
N LYS A 504 -0.65 26.85 14.57
CA LYS A 504 -0.78 27.58 15.84
C LYS A 504 0.14 26.97 16.88
N PHE A 505 0.95 27.77 17.55
CA PHE A 505 1.68 27.37 18.75
C PHE A 505 1.04 28.03 19.97
N GLU A 506 0.77 27.25 21.01
CA GLU A 506 0.29 27.74 22.30
C GLU A 506 1.19 27.23 23.42
N VAL A 507 1.72 28.16 24.20
CA VAL A 507 2.54 27.88 25.38
C VAL A 507 1.70 28.09 26.61
N PHE A 508 1.64 27.07 27.45
CA PHE A 508 0.94 27.07 28.72
C PHE A 508 1.98 26.91 29.83
N PRO A 509 2.25 27.95 30.65
CA PRO A 509 3.24 27.87 31.72
C PRO A 509 2.83 26.90 32.82
N ASP A 510 1.52 26.78 33.07
CA ASP A 510 0.95 25.93 34.10
C ASP A 510 -0.48 25.48 33.73
N ASN A 511 -1.06 24.59 34.55
CA ASN A 511 -2.41 24.10 34.34
C ASN A 511 -3.48 25.19 34.44
N LYS A 512 -3.26 26.26 35.21
CA LYS A 512 -4.24 27.32 35.38
C LYS A 512 -4.43 28.07 34.06
N GLU A 513 -3.33 28.44 33.40
CA GLU A 513 -3.39 29.06 32.07
C GLU A 513 -3.90 28.07 31.01
N PHE A 514 -3.58 26.78 31.12
CA PHE A 514 -4.15 25.74 30.25
C PHE A 514 -5.67 25.66 30.33
N GLN A 515 -6.25 25.53 31.53
CA GLN A 515 -7.72 25.47 31.70
C GLN A 515 -8.43 26.72 31.19
N LYS A 516 -7.75 27.87 31.25
CA LYS A 516 -8.30 29.16 30.84
C LYS A 516 -8.32 29.35 29.33
N HIS A 517 -7.36 28.78 28.61
CA HIS A 517 -7.10 29.12 27.20
C HIS A 517 -7.20 27.94 26.22
N PHE A 518 -7.10 26.69 26.67
CA PHE A 518 -7.14 25.53 25.79
C PHE A 518 -8.57 25.20 25.34
N GLU A 519 -8.78 25.19 24.03
CA GLU A 519 -10.06 24.86 23.41
C GLU A 519 -9.91 23.78 22.33
N THR A 520 -10.94 22.95 22.13
CA THR A 520 -10.99 21.87 21.13
C THR A 520 -12.06 22.08 20.06
N ASN A 521 -12.44 23.34 19.82
CA ASN A 521 -13.63 23.67 19.02
C ASN A 521 -13.39 23.63 17.49
N GLU A 522 -12.14 23.78 17.03
CA GLU A 522 -11.83 23.79 15.60
C GLU A 522 -11.14 22.50 15.17
N ASN A 523 -11.59 21.92 14.07
CA ASN A 523 -10.99 20.73 13.46
C ASN A 523 -9.50 20.93 13.14
N GLY A 524 -8.70 19.92 13.45
CA GLY A 524 -7.25 19.94 13.25
C GLY A 524 -6.54 18.83 14.02
N LEU A 525 -5.22 18.89 13.99
CA LEU A 525 -4.33 17.98 14.72
C LEU A 525 -3.59 18.76 15.82
N TYR A 526 -3.47 18.17 16.99
CA TYR A 526 -2.67 18.67 18.10
C TYR A 526 -1.45 17.78 18.29
N THR A 527 -0.28 18.40 18.39
CA THR A 527 1.01 17.76 18.66
C THR A 527 1.62 18.40 19.90
N SER A 528 2.12 17.58 20.83
CA SER A 528 2.84 18.12 22.00
C SER A 528 4.32 18.34 21.67
N CYS A 529 4.77 19.58 21.72
CA CYS A 529 6.18 19.98 21.54
C CYS A 529 6.91 20.13 22.89
N ARG A 530 6.16 20.15 24.00
CA ARG A 530 6.66 20.07 25.38
C ARG A 530 5.52 19.58 26.27
N GLY A 531 5.84 18.76 27.26
CA GLY A 531 4.86 18.30 28.24
C GLY A 531 3.89 17.26 27.68
N LYS A 532 2.85 16.97 28.46
CA LYS A 532 1.85 15.95 28.14
C LYS A 532 0.47 16.43 28.58
N LEU A 533 -0.56 16.00 27.87
CA LEU A 533 -1.95 16.16 28.30
C LEU A 533 -2.40 14.87 28.97
N MET A 534 -3.13 15.00 30.06
CA MET A 534 -3.68 13.89 30.83
C MET A 534 -5.19 14.06 31.02
N ASP A 535 -5.90 12.95 31.21
CA ASP A 535 -7.29 12.96 31.64
C ASP A 535 -7.41 13.10 33.18
N LYS A 536 -8.64 13.21 33.69
CA LYS A 536 -8.95 13.29 35.14
C LYS A 536 -8.34 12.17 36.00
N GLU A 537 -8.01 11.02 35.41
CA GLU A 537 -7.44 9.83 36.07
C GLU A 537 -5.91 9.79 35.93
N ASN A 538 -5.30 10.85 35.38
CA ASN A 538 -3.89 10.98 35.05
C ASN A 538 -3.39 10.00 33.97
N ASN A 539 -4.28 9.47 33.12
CA ASN A 539 -3.86 8.73 31.93
C ASN A 539 -3.39 9.71 30.86
N ILE A 540 -2.27 9.40 30.19
CA ILE A 540 -1.73 10.25 29.11
C ILE A 540 -2.65 10.16 27.90
N VAL A 541 -3.16 11.30 27.44
CA VAL A 541 -3.99 11.42 26.22
C VAL A 541 -3.21 11.97 25.03
N LEU A 542 -2.18 12.78 25.27
CA LEU A 542 -1.23 13.25 24.27
C LEU A 542 0.16 13.30 24.90
N ASN A 543 1.06 12.43 24.46
CA ASN A 543 2.43 12.37 24.94
C ASN A 543 3.32 13.36 24.14
N LEU A 544 4.55 13.57 24.63
CA LEU A 544 5.56 14.37 23.93
C LEU A 544 5.80 13.82 22.50
N ALA A 545 5.83 14.71 21.51
CA ALA A 545 6.00 14.43 20.07
C ALA A 545 4.94 13.54 19.42
N ASP A 546 3.94 13.09 20.17
CA ASP A 546 2.75 12.44 19.62
C ASP A 546 1.79 13.47 19.04
N THR A 547 0.91 13.00 18.15
CA THR A 547 -0.13 13.80 17.51
C THR A 547 -1.49 13.15 17.73
N GLN A 548 -2.51 13.96 18.01
CA GLN A 548 -3.89 13.53 18.18
C GLN A 548 -4.85 14.42 17.39
N LYS A 549 -6.01 13.86 17.05
CA LYS A 549 -7.09 14.62 16.41
C LYS A 549 -7.82 15.43 17.46
N THR A 550 -8.32 16.60 17.04
CA THR A 550 -9.18 17.45 17.88
C THR A 550 -10.36 16.65 18.45
N TYR A 551 -11.05 15.86 17.63
CA TYR A 551 -12.18 15.03 18.08
C TYR A 551 -11.79 14.05 19.19
N SER A 552 -10.61 13.41 19.10
CA SER A 552 -10.13 12.50 20.15
C SER A 552 -9.97 13.22 21.49
N LEU A 553 -9.42 14.44 21.47
CA LEU A 553 -9.23 15.25 22.67
C LEU A 553 -10.57 15.79 23.21
N SER A 554 -11.50 16.20 22.33
CA SER A 554 -12.81 16.73 22.75
C SER A 554 -13.68 15.73 23.52
N ASN A 555 -13.44 14.42 23.32
CA ASN A 555 -14.16 13.35 24.01
C ASN A 555 -13.58 13.02 25.40
N VAL A 556 -12.42 13.56 25.74
CA VAL A 556 -11.78 13.34 27.04
C VAL A 556 -12.32 14.36 28.04
N LYS A 557 -12.91 13.88 29.14
CA LYS A 557 -13.41 14.75 30.19
C LYS A 557 -12.27 15.29 31.05
N LYS A 558 -12.24 16.61 31.23
CA LYS A 558 -11.32 17.35 32.11
C LYS A 558 -9.84 17.06 31.81
N ILE A 559 -9.39 17.42 30.60
CA ILE A 559 -7.97 17.36 30.26
C ILE A 559 -7.20 18.35 31.14
N HIS A 560 -6.03 17.98 31.64
CA HIS A 560 -5.10 18.88 32.35
C HIS A 560 -3.65 18.62 31.97
N ILE A 561 -2.76 19.51 32.41
CA ILE A 561 -1.30 19.39 32.27
C ILE A 561 -0.63 19.44 33.65
N SER A 562 0.55 18.85 33.82
CA SER A 562 1.32 18.84 35.08
C SER A 562 2.58 19.70 35.06
N GLU A 563 2.96 20.21 33.89
CA GLU A 563 4.18 20.97 33.65
C GLU A 563 3.96 21.94 32.50
N LYS A 564 4.91 22.87 32.29
CA LYS A 564 4.92 23.76 31.14
C LYS A 564 4.72 22.96 29.85
N THR A 565 3.71 23.32 29.08
CA THR A 565 3.30 22.56 27.89
C THR A 565 3.28 23.47 26.67
N VAL A 566 3.81 22.98 25.55
CA VAL A 566 3.76 23.68 24.27
C VAL A 566 2.99 22.82 23.29
N LEU A 567 1.87 23.32 22.80
CA LEU A 567 1.03 22.63 21.82
C LEU A 567 1.16 23.26 20.45
N LEU A 568 1.41 22.43 19.46
CA LEU A 568 1.31 22.74 18.05
C LEU A 568 -0.05 22.25 17.55
N LYS A 569 -0.89 23.17 17.05
CA LYS A 569 -2.11 22.85 16.32
C LYS A 569 -1.90 23.09 14.83
N THR A 570 -2.28 22.12 14.01
CA THR A 570 -2.26 22.26 12.55
C THR A 570 -3.65 22.05 11.96
N ILE A 571 -4.00 22.88 10.98
CA ILE A 571 -5.26 22.84 10.25
C ILE A 571 -4.93 22.93 8.77
N THR A 572 -5.32 21.92 7.99
CA THR A 572 -5.21 21.98 6.53
C THR A 572 -6.43 22.70 5.96
N LYS A 573 -6.24 23.47 4.88
CA LYS A 573 -7.33 24.07 4.10
C LYS A 573 -7.54 23.36 2.75
N ASP A 574 -6.75 22.32 2.48
CA ASP A 574 -6.97 21.45 1.33
C ASP A 574 -8.32 20.74 1.48
N LYS A 575 -9.21 20.92 0.50
CA LYS A 575 -10.51 20.23 0.44
C LYS A 575 -10.34 18.78 -0.02
#